data_AF-A0A7X7LDY3-F1
#
_entry.id   AF-A0A7X7LDY3-F1
#
_cell.length_a   1.000
_cell.length_b   1.000
_cell.length_c   1.000
_cell.angle_alpha   90.00
_cell.angle_beta   90.00
_cell.angle_gamma   90.00
#
_symmetry.space_group_name_H-M   'P 1'
#
loop_
_entity.id
_entity.type
_entity.pdbx_description
1 polymer ?
#
loop_
_entity_poly.entity_id
_entity_poly.type
_entity_poly.pdbx_seq_one_letter_code
_entity_poly.pdbx_strand_id
1 'polypeptide(L)'
;MTHKPRDAQFVWFDHKGAGRNLYALFRRSFDLDAAPKAAVINLFADSHYQLFVNGVFVEFGPARFDPRFPQYDTIDITRHLKRGANAIAVLVNSFQHKVYKAISHCAGFVAWGTVESAGGGAVELATAPRTWRCIRDMARTRYAGKFSFALSAAELYDQAGELPGWNGASFDDSAWPFAVPLDDQCAWGPLEPRSIPFMSGAGVAIPKVKHVLPLATDEDLFSFSLPCPHHLEDDKAQWSGFVAFTSWIYSPGDQEVVAGTFWGDSWINGERVPRGVESVEHPMRINQHWQLKTGWNHFFGMVGAYQDVVEMYFALPRGKGIFFAADKCGKPAVSFKHSRILSMADYERHLKNKPMPYAPDDDLAEAGGWIAVDASTPAQSPSREMSWDVYGDAVEQLSVDGLRGHVF
;
A
#
# COMPACT_ATOMS: atom_id res chain seq x y z
N MET A 1 -26.26 8.09 23.51
CA MET A 1 -27.32 7.31 22.83
C MET A 1 -26.69 6.05 22.25
N THR A 2 -27.21 4.86 22.56
CA THR A 2 -26.67 3.53 22.20
C THR A 2 -27.20 2.97 20.88
N HIS A 3 -27.93 3.77 20.09
CA HIS A 3 -28.44 3.35 18.79
C HIS A 3 -28.04 4.37 17.73
N LYS A 4 -27.68 3.88 16.54
CA LYS A 4 -27.38 4.72 15.38
C LYS A 4 -28.62 5.58 15.06
N PRO A 5 -28.53 6.91 15.10
CA PRO A 5 -29.66 7.76 14.77
C PRO A 5 -29.96 7.68 13.26
N ARG A 6 -31.16 8.11 12.87
CA ARG A 6 -31.64 8.00 11.48
C ARG A 6 -30.86 8.88 10.50
N ASP A 7 -30.32 9.99 10.99
CA ASP A 7 -29.57 10.99 10.23
C ASP A 7 -28.07 10.67 10.08
N ALA A 8 -27.51 9.74 10.89
CA ALA A 8 -26.16 9.24 10.68
C ALA A 8 -26.13 8.28 9.49
N GLN A 9 -25.51 8.69 8.38
CA GLN A 9 -25.43 7.90 7.15
C GLN A 9 -24.08 7.19 7.04
N PHE A 10 -24.05 6.05 6.35
CA PHE A 10 -22.79 5.49 5.88
C PHE A 10 -22.23 6.38 4.77
N VAL A 11 -21.02 6.87 4.96
CA VAL A 11 -20.37 7.85 4.09
C VAL A 11 -19.00 7.38 3.64
N TRP A 12 -18.54 7.91 2.50
CA TRP A 12 -17.21 7.69 1.94
C TRP A 12 -16.72 8.91 1.14
N PHE A 13 -15.58 8.81 0.44
CA PHE A 13 -15.12 9.85 -0.49
C PHE A 13 -15.81 9.79 -1.87
N ASP A 14 -16.55 8.71 -2.16
CA ASP A 14 -17.41 8.56 -3.34
C ASP A 14 -18.67 7.75 -2.98
N HIS A 15 -19.68 7.75 -3.84
CA HIS A 15 -20.97 7.10 -3.56
C HIS A 15 -20.95 5.57 -3.61
N LYS A 16 -19.90 4.97 -4.18
CA LYS A 16 -19.83 3.52 -4.44
C LYS A 16 -19.07 2.77 -3.35
N GLY A 17 -18.06 3.40 -2.76
CA GLY A 17 -17.16 2.76 -1.81
C GLY A 17 -16.45 1.53 -2.39
N ALA A 18 -16.24 1.47 -3.71
CA ALA A 18 -15.79 0.25 -4.39
C ALA A 18 -14.33 0.32 -4.81
N GLY A 19 -13.55 -0.71 -4.45
CA GLY A 19 -12.19 -0.89 -4.89
C GLY A 19 -11.29 -1.60 -3.89
N ARG A 20 -10.28 -2.31 -4.38
CA ARG A 20 -9.24 -2.94 -3.56
C ARG A 20 -8.49 -1.91 -2.69
N ASN A 21 -8.30 -2.24 -1.42
CA ASN A 21 -7.35 -1.64 -0.45
C ASN A 21 -7.41 -0.11 -0.44
N LEU A 22 -8.59 0.43 -0.15
CA LEU A 22 -8.84 1.87 -0.14
C LEU A 22 -8.57 2.45 1.24
N TYR A 23 -7.95 3.62 1.26
CA TYR A 23 -7.72 4.39 2.48
C TYR A 23 -8.42 5.74 2.38
N ALA A 24 -9.10 6.14 3.45
CA ALA A 24 -9.79 7.41 3.53
C ALA A 24 -9.47 8.12 4.85
N LEU A 25 -9.34 9.44 4.77
CA LEU A 25 -9.15 10.33 5.90
C LEU A 25 -10.46 11.07 6.13
N PHE A 26 -11.10 10.87 7.27
CA PHE A 26 -12.28 11.60 7.71
C PHE A 26 -11.92 12.62 8.78
N ARG A 27 -12.54 13.80 8.73
CA ARG A 27 -12.34 14.85 9.73
C ARG A 27 -13.64 15.54 10.12
N ARG A 28 -13.79 15.81 11.41
CA ARG A 28 -14.83 16.64 12.01
C ARG A 28 -14.19 17.70 12.90
N SER A 29 -14.19 18.93 12.42
CA SER A 29 -13.64 20.10 13.10
C SER A 29 -14.76 20.93 13.73
N PHE A 30 -14.57 21.40 14.97
CA PHE A 30 -15.55 22.20 15.72
C PHE A 30 -14.90 22.96 16.88
N ASP A 31 -15.57 23.99 17.37
CA ASP A 31 -15.16 24.78 18.53
C ASP A 31 -16.01 24.47 19.76
N LEU A 32 -15.36 24.43 20.93
CA LEU A 32 -16.04 24.38 22.23
C LEU A 32 -15.90 25.72 22.95
N ASP A 33 -17.03 26.27 23.39
CA ASP A 33 -17.12 27.54 24.11
C ASP A 33 -16.53 27.47 25.53
N ALA A 34 -16.65 26.32 26.20
CA ALA A 34 -16.08 26.02 27.50
C ALA A 34 -15.33 24.67 27.50
N ALA A 35 -14.90 24.23 28.68
CA ALA A 35 -14.24 22.93 28.84
C ALA A 35 -15.21 21.78 28.49
N PRO A 36 -14.72 20.66 27.91
CA PRO A 36 -15.56 19.50 27.66
C PRO A 36 -16.07 18.93 28.99
N LYS A 37 -17.37 18.62 29.03
CA LYS A 37 -18.04 18.01 30.18
C LYS A 37 -18.18 16.50 30.00
N ALA A 38 -18.61 16.08 28.82
CA ALA A 38 -18.76 14.67 28.43
C ALA A 38 -18.71 14.59 26.91
N ALA A 39 -18.05 13.59 26.36
CA ALA A 39 -17.96 13.39 24.94
C ALA A 39 -17.84 11.91 24.61
N VAL A 40 -18.84 11.38 23.90
CA VAL A 40 -18.87 9.98 23.48
C VAL A 40 -19.06 9.92 21.98
N ILE A 41 -18.19 9.18 21.30
CA ILE A 41 -18.33 8.83 19.90
C ILE A 41 -18.64 7.34 19.78
N ASN A 42 -19.61 7.03 18.93
CA ASN A 42 -19.90 5.69 18.45
C ASN A 42 -19.48 5.66 16.99
N LEU A 43 -18.77 4.63 16.55
CA LEU A 43 -18.36 4.53 15.16
C LEU A 43 -18.21 3.10 14.68
N PHE A 44 -18.38 2.95 13.36
CA PHE A 44 -18.11 1.73 12.61
C PHE A 44 -17.45 2.10 11.28
N ALA A 45 -16.56 1.24 10.81
CA ALA A 45 -15.96 1.36 9.50
C ALA A 45 -15.69 -0.01 8.89
N ASP A 46 -15.83 -0.13 7.57
CA ASP A 46 -15.46 -1.33 6.83
C ASP A 46 -14.15 -1.08 6.03
N SER A 47 -13.03 -1.70 6.36
CA SER A 47 -12.86 -2.89 7.22
C SER A 47 -12.20 -2.58 8.56
N HIS A 48 -11.31 -1.59 8.62
CA HIS A 48 -10.64 -1.11 9.83
C HIS A 48 -10.62 0.42 9.91
N TYR A 49 -10.53 0.97 11.12
CA TYR A 49 -10.28 2.38 11.39
C TYR A 49 -9.19 2.60 12.45
N GLN A 50 -8.60 3.80 12.43
CA GLN A 50 -7.85 4.40 13.54
C GLN A 50 -8.47 5.75 13.89
N LEU A 51 -8.79 5.95 15.16
CA LEU A 51 -9.40 7.18 15.69
C LEU A 51 -8.33 8.07 16.32
N PHE A 52 -8.36 9.34 15.95
CA PHE A 52 -7.52 10.38 16.52
C PHE A 52 -8.39 11.54 17.01
N VAL A 53 -8.00 12.14 18.14
CA VAL A 53 -8.63 13.37 18.64
C VAL A 53 -7.51 14.35 18.96
N ASN A 54 -7.54 15.52 18.30
CA ASN A 54 -6.52 16.56 18.44
C ASN A 54 -5.08 16.06 18.21
N GLY A 55 -4.90 15.14 17.25
CA GLY A 55 -3.61 14.53 16.90
C GLY A 55 -3.19 13.36 17.79
N VAL A 56 -3.93 13.05 18.84
CA VAL A 56 -3.66 11.93 19.74
C VAL A 56 -4.39 10.69 19.25
N PHE A 57 -3.67 9.59 19.06
CA PHE A 57 -4.26 8.27 18.81
C PHE A 57 -5.12 7.86 20.01
N VAL A 58 -6.36 7.45 19.75
CA VAL A 58 -7.32 7.06 20.79
C VAL A 58 -7.56 5.56 20.77
N GLU A 59 -7.90 5.00 19.61
CA GLU A 59 -8.28 3.59 19.49
C GLU A 59 -8.24 3.13 18.02
N PHE A 60 -8.25 1.82 17.81
CA PHE A 60 -8.47 1.22 16.50
C PHE A 60 -9.54 0.12 16.54
N GLY A 61 -10.20 -0.10 15.41
CA GLY A 61 -11.29 -1.05 15.31
C GLY A 61 -11.79 -1.22 13.87
N PRO A 62 -13.04 -1.64 13.66
CA PRO A 62 -13.85 -2.35 14.65
C PRO A 62 -13.25 -3.73 14.97
N ALA A 63 -13.87 -4.48 15.88
CA ALA A 63 -13.60 -5.92 15.96
C ALA A 63 -13.96 -6.59 14.62
N ARG A 64 -13.33 -7.73 14.32
CA ARG A 64 -13.70 -8.55 13.16
C ARG A 64 -15.20 -8.85 13.19
N PHE A 65 -15.87 -8.67 12.06
CA PHE A 65 -17.32 -8.81 11.95
C PHE A 65 -17.74 -9.59 10.68
N ASP A 66 -19.00 -10.00 10.68
CA ASP A 66 -19.75 -10.40 9.50
C ASP A 66 -20.62 -9.20 9.07
N PRO A 67 -20.66 -8.78 7.79
CA PRO A 67 -21.45 -7.63 7.36
C PRO A 67 -22.95 -7.71 7.71
N ARG A 68 -23.48 -8.90 8.00
CA ARG A 68 -24.87 -9.10 8.47
C ARG A 68 -25.07 -8.75 9.94
N PHE A 69 -24.00 -8.78 10.75
CA PHE A 69 -24.00 -8.53 12.19
C PHE A 69 -22.79 -7.64 12.58
N PRO A 70 -22.68 -6.44 12.01
CA PRO A 70 -21.56 -5.54 12.28
C PRO A 70 -21.61 -5.01 13.73
N GLN A 71 -20.43 -4.78 14.31
CA GLN A 71 -20.31 -4.18 15.63
C GLN A 71 -19.69 -2.80 15.57
N TYR A 72 -20.28 -1.85 16.29
CA TYR A 72 -19.72 -0.50 16.45
C TYR A 72 -19.03 -0.36 17.81
N ASP A 73 -18.02 0.50 17.85
CA ASP A 73 -17.30 0.81 19.07
C ASP A 73 -17.89 2.08 19.72
N THR A 74 -17.96 2.10 21.06
CA THR A 74 -18.36 3.28 21.86
C THR A 74 -17.17 3.76 22.68
N ILE A 75 -16.75 5.01 22.49
CA ILE A 75 -15.50 5.53 23.02
C ILE A 75 -15.75 6.87 23.70
N ASP A 76 -15.33 6.99 24.97
CA ASP A 76 -15.27 8.26 25.69
C ASP A 76 -14.02 9.02 25.25
N ILE A 77 -14.24 10.16 24.59
CA ILE A 77 -13.18 11.04 24.08
C ILE A 77 -13.03 12.33 24.90
N THR A 78 -13.73 12.46 26.03
CA THR A 78 -13.80 13.69 26.83
C THR A 78 -12.41 14.22 27.19
N ARG A 79 -11.52 13.34 27.64
CA ARG A 79 -10.16 13.68 28.08
C ARG A 79 -9.24 14.16 26.95
N HIS A 80 -9.62 13.95 25.69
CA HIS A 80 -8.82 14.33 24.52
C HIS A 80 -9.24 15.69 23.93
N LEU A 81 -10.35 16.25 24.41
CA LEU A 81 -10.90 17.52 23.95
C LEU A 81 -10.46 18.68 24.84
N LYS A 82 -10.61 19.90 24.32
CA LYS A 82 -10.26 21.15 25.02
C LYS A 82 -11.24 22.27 24.68
N ARG A 83 -11.23 23.36 25.44
CA ARG A 83 -11.89 24.60 25.03
C ARG A 83 -11.26 25.14 23.74
N GLY A 84 -12.06 25.72 22.85
CA GLY A 84 -11.65 26.25 21.55
C GLY A 84 -11.66 25.16 20.47
N ALA A 85 -10.73 25.25 19.51
CA ALA A 85 -10.68 24.38 18.35
C ALA A 85 -10.34 22.93 18.71
N ASN A 86 -11.15 22.01 18.19
CA ASN A 86 -10.96 20.57 18.26
C ASN A 86 -11.14 19.94 16.89
N ALA A 87 -10.48 18.80 16.67
CA ALA A 87 -10.72 17.93 15.53
C ALA A 87 -10.80 16.47 15.98
N ILE A 88 -11.79 15.76 15.45
CA ILE A 88 -11.84 14.30 15.45
C ILE A 88 -11.47 13.85 14.05
N ALA A 89 -10.51 12.94 13.96
CA ALA A 89 -9.98 12.42 12.71
C ALA A 89 -10.04 10.89 12.70
N VAL A 90 -10.40 10.30 11.57
CA VAL A 90 -10.52 8.84 11.42
C VAL A 90 -9.83 8.42 10.12
N LEU A 91 -8.83 7.57 10.21
CA LEU A 91 -8.25 6.87 9.06
C LEU A 91 -9.00 5.55 8.90
N VAL A 92 -9.62 5.32 7.74
CA VAL A 92 -10.32 4.06 7.43
C VAL A 92 -9.59 3.32 6.33
N ASN A 93 -9.38 2.01 6.51
CA ASN A 93 -8.87 1.07 5.51
C ASN A 93 -9.96 0.07 5.15
N SER A 94 -10.40 0.07 3.89
CA SER A 94 -11.29 -0.93 3.30
C SER A 94 -10.50 -1.92 2.46
N PHE A 95 -10.51 -3.21 2.84
CA PHE A 95 -9.67 -4.21 2.19
C PHE A 95 -10.16 -4.55 0.78
N GLN A 96 -11.40 -5.00 0.61
CA GLN A 96 -11.98 -5.33 -0.70
C GLN A 96 -11.10 -6.22 -1.59
N HIS A 97 -10.43 -7.17 -0.96
CA HIS A 97 -9.69 -8.25 -1.57
C HIS A 97 -9.81 -9.47 -0.66
N LYS A 98 -9.65 -10.67 -1.22
CA LYS A 98 -9.75 -11.90 -0.45
C LYS A 98 -8.72 -11.94 0.67
N VAL A 99 -9.22 -12.08 1.90
CA VAL A 99 -8.46 -12.29 3.14
C VAL A 99 -9.25 -13.24 4.02
N TYR A 100 -8.61 -13.82 5.04
CA TYR A 100 -9.27 -14.77 5.96
C TYR A 100 -9.73 -14.11 7.27
N LYS A 101 -9.50 -12.80 7.40
CA LYS A 101 -9.86 -11.98 8.57
C LYS A 101 -11.04 -11.03 8.36
N ALA A 102 -11.54 -10.89 7.13
CA ALA A 102 -12.66 -10.03 6.77
C ALA A 102 -13.39 -10.60 5.54
N ILE A 103 -14.67 -10.28 5.39
CA ILE A 103 -15.46 -10.59 4.19
C ILE A 103 -15.34 -9.39 3.25
N SER A 104 -15.04 -9.61 1.98
CA SER A 104 -14.95 -8.53 0.99
C SER A 104 -16.31 -7.83 0.86
N HIS A 105 -16.34 -6.53 1.10
CA HIS A 105 -17.54 -5.72 1.15
C HIS A 105 -17.23 -4.26 0.78
N CYS A 106 -18.23 -3.45 0.42
CA CYS A 106 -17.98 -2.04 0.10
C CYS A 106 -17.34 -1.28 1.28
N ALA A 107 -16.60 -0.21 0.98
CA ALA A 107 -16.07 0.69 1.98
C ALA A 107 -17.20 1.52 2.59
N GLY A 108 -17.07 1.84 3.87
CA GLY A 108 -17.99 2.77 4.52
C GLY A 108 -17.52 3.18 5.90
N PHE A 109 -17.98 4.35 6.31
CA PHE A 109 -17.77 4.91 7.64
C PHE A 109 -19.08 5.50 8.15
N VAL A 110 -19.38 5.29 9.43
CA VAL A 110 -20.49 5.94 10.12
C VAL A 110 -20.08 6.27 11.54
N ALA A 111 -20.47 7.45 12.01
CA ALA A 111 -20.25 7.88 13.37
C ALA A 111 -21.45 8.65 13.91
N TRP A 112 -21.65 8.59 15.23
CA TRP A 112 -22.67 9.39 15.94
C TRP A 112 -22.31 9.52 17.42
N GLY A 113 -22.95 10.47 18.10
CA GLY A 113 -22.68 10.78 19.49
C GLY A 113 -22.64 12.29 19.69
N THR A 114 -22.29 12.71 20.89
CA THR A 114 -22.41 14.11 21.30
C THR A 114 -21.20 14.51 22.11
N VAL A 115 -20.76 15.76 21.91
CA VAL A 115 -19.79 16.45 22.75
C VAL A 115 -20.52 17.53 23.52
N GLU A 116 -20.60 17.40 24.84
CA GLU A 116 -21.18 18.38 25.75
C GLU A 116 -20.10 19.30 26.31
N SER A 117 -20.38 20.60 26.29
CA SER A 117 -19.56 21.64 26.92
C SER A 117 -20.10 21.98 28.31
N ALA A 118 -19.21 22.34 29.23
CA ALA A 118 -19.58 22.85 30.55
C ALA A 118 -20.38 24.16 30.48
N GLY A 119 -20.32 24.88 29.35
CA GLY A 119 -21.15 26.06 29.06
C GLY A 119 -22.60 25.75 28.69
N GLY A 120 -22.96 24.46 28.56
CA GLY A 120 -24.29 24.02 28.16
C GLY A 120 -24.47 23.81 26.64
N GLY A 121 -23.45 24.11 25.84
CA GLY A 121 -23.43 23.80 24.41
C GLY A 121 -23.25 22.30 24.14
N ALA A 122 -23.72 21.84 22.97
CA ALA A 122 -23.54 20.47 22.50
C ALA A 122 -23.18 20.44 21.00
N VAL A 123 -22.29 19.55 20.61
CA VAL A 123 -21.92 19.28 19.21
C VAL A 123 -22.28 17.84 18.87
N GLU A 124 -23.12 17.66 17.86
CA GLU A 124 -23.45 16.35 17.31
C GLU A 124 -22.34 15.83 16.39
N LEU A 125 -22.04 14.54 16.52
CA LEU A 125 -20.99 13.83 15.79
C LEU A 125 -21.54 12.96 14.65
N ALA A 126 -22.86 12.98 14.42
CA ALA A 126 -23.51 12.21 13.36
C ALA A 126 -22.87 12.49 11.98
N THR A 127 -22.63 11.42 11.21
CA THR A 127 -22.31 11.49 9.77
C THR A 127 -23.54 11.89 8.94
N ALA A 128 -24.12 13.04 9.29
CA ALA A 128 -25.18 13.70 8.55
C ALA A 128 -24.61 14.50 7.36
N PRO A 129 -25.47 14.94 6.41
CA PRO A 129 -25.01 15.71 5.27
C PRO A 129 -24.18 16.93 5.68
N ARG A 130 -22.99 17.10 5.08
CA ARG A 130 -22.08 18.24 5.29
C ARG A 130 -21.56 18.41 6.73
N THR A 131 -21.49 17.34 7.54
CA THR A 131 -20.89 17.43 8.88
C THR A 131 -19.44 16.95 8.94
N TRP A 132 -19.09 15.90 8.20
CA TRP A 132 -17.74 15.35 8.11
C TRP A 132 -17.11 15.65 6.74
N ARG A 133 -15.81 15.95 6.73
CA ARG A 133 -15.00 16.05 5.51
C ARG A 133 -14.26 14.75 5.27
N CYS A 134 -14.02 14.42 4.01
CA CYS A 134 -13.36 13.17 3.64
C CYS A 134 -12.52 13.34 2.36
N ILE A 135 -11.32 12.77 2.37
CA ILE A 135 -10.52 12.57 1.16
C ILE A 135 -9.99 11.14 1.12
N ARG A 136 -9.62 10.70 -0.08
CA ARG A 136 -8.78 9.51 -0.24
C ARG A 136 -7.37 9.81 0.29
N ASP A 137 -6.81 8.87 1.04
CA ASP A 137 -5.39 8.90 1.41
C ASP A 137 -4.53 8.50 0.21
N MET A 138 -3.67 9.41 -0.22
CA MET A 138 -2.78 9.21 -1.37
C MET A 138 -1.38 8.74 -0.94
N ALA A 139 -1.04 8.79 0.35
CA ALA A 139 0.23 8.31 0.87
C ALA A 139 0.28 6.78 0.92
N ARG A 140 -0.87 6.09 1.02
CA ARG A 140 -0.94 4.63 1.09
C ARG A 140 -1.27 3.99 -0.25
N THR A 141 -0.41 3.06 -0.68
CA THR A 141 -0.53 2.42 -1.99
C THR A 141 -1.69 1.43 -2.03
N ARG A 142 -2.61 1.70 -2.97
CA ARG A 142 -3.75 0.82 -3.26
C ARG A 142 -3.31 -0.59 -3.69
N TYR A 143 -2.27 -0.71 -4.49
CA TYR A 143 -1.78 -1.97 -5.06
C TYR A 143 -0.54 -2.51 -4.33
N ALA A 144 -0.52 -2.45 -3.00
CA ALA A 144 0.48 -3.15 -2.20
C ALA A 144 0.21 -4.67 -2.19
N GLY A 145 1.28 -5.47 -2.26
CA GLY A 145 1.18 -6.94 -2.18
C GLY A 145 0.62 -7.41 -0.84
N LYS A 146 -0.14 -8.51 -0.84
CA LYS A 146 -0.61 -9.13 0.42
C LYS A 146 0.55 -9.77 1.18
N PHE A 147 0.50 -9.69 2.52
CA PHE A 147 1.42 -10.44 3.37
C PHE A 147 1.35 -11.95 3.12
N SER A 148 0.15 -12.47 2.83
CA SER A 148 -0.08 -13.86 2.42
C SER A 148 -1.46 -14.00 1.79
N PHE A 149 -1.81 -15.18 1.29
CA PHE A 149 -3.17 -15.49 0.81
C PHE A 149 -4.26 -15.30 1.89
N ALA A 150 -3.88 -15.28 3.18
CA ALA A 150 -4.79 -15.18 4.32
C ALA A 150 -4.86 -13.78 4.95
N LEU A 151 -3.85 -12.94 4.73
CA LEU A 151 -3.70 -11.63 5.38
C LEU A 151 -3.92 -10.48 4.39
N SER A 152 -4.11 -9.27 4.92
CA SER A 152 -4.32 -8.08 4.11
C SER A 152 -3.08 -7.67 3.33
N ALA A 153 -3.27 -6.76 2.36
CA ALA A 153 -2.21 -5.95 1.80
C ALA A 153 -1.28 -5.40 2.89
N ALA A 154 0.02 -5.41 2.62
CA ALA A 154 0.99 -4.66 3.40
C ALA A 154 0.69 -3.16 3.31
N GLU A 155 1.06 -2.41 4.34
CA GLU A 155 1.05 -0.95 4.26
C GLU A 155 2.34 -0.52 3.55
N LEU A 156 2.19 0.03 2.35
CA LEU A 156 3.24 0.76 1.65
C LEU A 156 2.87 2.23 1.73
N TYR A 157 3.71 3.01 2.40
CA TYR A 157 3.48 4.40 2.76
C TYR A 157 4.54 5.30 2.12
N ASP A 158 4.12 6.15 1.19
CA ASP A 158 4.94 7.19 0.60
C ASP A 158 4.75 8.49 1.36
N GLN A 159 5.78 8.89 2.10
CA GLN A 159 5.76 10.12 2.90
C GLN A 159 5.60 11.39 2.06
N ALA A 160 5.95 11.38 0.78
CA ALA A 160 5.72 12.54 -0.10
C ALA A 160 4.22 12.84 -0.30
N GLY A 161 3.36 11.84 -0.12
CA GLY A 161 1.90 11.99 -0.14
C GLY A 161 1.27 12.33 1.21
N GLU A 162 2.06 12.43 2.28
CA GLU A 162 1.57 12.72 3.63
C GLU A 162 0.93 14.12 3.71
N LEU A 163 -0.08 14.24 4.57
CA LEU A 163 -0.64 15.53 5.00
C LEU A 163 -0.27 15.77 6.46
N PRO A 164 0.87 16.46 6.74
CA PRO A 164 1.35 16.63 8.11
C PRO A 164 0.31 17.29 9.01
N GLY A 165 0.05 16.68 10.15
CA GLY A 165 -0.90 17.20 11.15
C GLY A 165 -2.36 17.09 10.76
N TRP A 166 -2.73 16.37 9.69
CA TRP A 166 -4.12 16.18 9.25
C TRP A 166 -5.03 15.59 10.33
N ASN A 167 -4.52 15.06 11.43
CA ASN A 167 -5.30 14.51 12.53
C ASN A 167 -5.44 15.48 13.72
N GLY A 168 -4.82 16.66 13.65
CA GLY A 168 -4.83 17.71 14.67
C GLY A 168 -5.88 18.79 14.48
N ALA A 169 -6.08 19.62 15.51
CA ALA A 169 -7.05 20.71 15.54
C ALA A 169 -6.63 21.94 14.72
N SER A 170 -5.34 22.10 14.42
CA SER A 170 -4.80 23.26 13.70
C SER A 170 -4.75 23.07 12.19
N PHE A 171 -5.09 21.89 11.69
CA PHE A 171 -5.05 21.59 10.26
C PHE A 171 -6.26 22.20 9.55
N ASP A 172 -5.98 22.98 8.50
CA ASP A 172 -7.00 23.57 7.64
C ASP A 172 -7.54 22.54 6.65
N ASP A 173 -8.74 22.03 6.91
CA ASP A 173 -9.46 21.11 6.04
C ASP A 173 -10.49 21.79 5.14
N SER A 174 -10.47 23.13 5.02
CA SER A 174 -11.46 23.88 4.24
C SER A 174 -11.56 23.44 2.78
N ALA A 175 -10.45 22.99 2.19
CA ALA A 175 -10.37 22.48 0.82
C ALA A 175 -10.87 21.02 0.67
N TRP A 176 -11.05 20.27 1.75
CA TRP A 176 -11.52 18.89 1.66
C TRP A 176 -13.01 18.86 1.32
N PRO A 177 -13.46 18.04 0.36
CA PRO A 177 -14.88 17.86 0.14
C PRO A 177 -15.54 17.24 1.38
N PHE A 178 -16.86 17.44 1.50
CA PHE A 178 -17.64 16.71 2.48
C PHE A 178 -17.70 15.23 2.10
N ALA A 179 -17.74 14.36 3.11
CA ALA A 179 -18.03 12.95 2.92
C ALA A 179 -19.41 12.81 2.26
N VAL A 180 -19.52 11.88 1.31
CA VAL A 180 -20.76 11.66 0.56
C VAL A 180 -21.46 10.38 1.04
N PRO A 181 -22.80 10.36 1.11
CA PRO A 181 -23.54 9.15 1.43
C PRO A 181 -23.32 8.08 0.36
N LEU A 182 -23.12 6.83 0.80
CA LEU A 182 -23.12 5.66 -0.08
C LEU A 182 -24.50 5.46 -0.72
N ASP A 183 -24.51 4.94 -1.95
CA ASP A 183 -25.73 4.59 -2.68
C ASP A 183 -26.57 3.55 -1.92
N ASP A 184 -25.90 2.58 -1.28
CA ASP A 184 -26.54 1.55 -0.46
C ASP A 184 -26.32 1.83 1.05
N GLN A 185 -27.32 2.44 1.68
CA GLN A 185 -27.35 2.66 3.13
C GLN A 185 -27.73 1.41 3.94
N CYS A 186 -28.12 0.33 3.25
CA CYS A 186 -28.50 -0.96 3.83
C CYS A 186 -27.43 -2.03 3.58
N ALA A 187 -26.23 -1.63 3.14
CA ALA A 187 -25.16 -2.56 2.78
C ALA A 187 -24.71 -3.43 3.98
N TRP A 188 -24.89 -2.95 5.21
CA TRP A 188 -24.66 -3.72 6.43
C TRP A 188 -25.97 -3.98 7.19
N GLY A 189 -25.98 -5.08 7.95
CA GLY A 189 -27.05 -5.35 8.91
C GLY A 189 -27.09 -4.36 10.08
N PRO A 190 -28.02 -4.54 11.03
CA PRO A 190 -28.11 -3.68 12.20
C PRO A 190 -26.80 -3.65 13.00
N LEU A 191 -26.33 -2.44 13.34
CA LEU A 191 -25.13 -2.26 14.15
C LEU A 191 -25.41 -2.60 15.62
N GLU A 192 -24.60 -3.49 16.18
CA GLU A 192 -24.63 -3.87 17.59
C GLU A 192 -23.42 -3.29 18.35
N PRO A 193 -23.53 -3.00 19.66
CA PRO A 193 -22.36 -2.61 20.43
C PRO A 193 -21.30 -3.71 20.43
N ARG A 194 -20.03 -3.31 20.40
CA ARG A 194 -18.88 -4.21 20.61
C ARG A 194 -19.12 -5.12 21.82
N SER A 195 -18.95 -6.43 21.63
CA SER A 195 -19.22 -7.45 22.67
C SER A 195 -18.00 -7.86 23.50
N ILE A 196 -16.82 -7.35 23.16
CA ILE A 196 -15.55 -7.69 23.81
C ILE A 196 -14.79 -6.41 24.21
N PRO A 197 -13.85 -6.46 25.15
CA PRO A 197 -12.99 -5.32 25.47
C PRO A 197 -12.14 -4.85 24.26
N PHE A 198 -11.63 -3.62 24.34
CA PHE A 198 -10.59 -3.14 23.43
C PHE A 198 -9.26 -3.86 23.68
N MET A 199 -8.42 -3.89 22.65
CA MET A 199 -7.04 -4.38 22.80
C MET A 199 -6.21 -3.36 23.59
N SER A 200 -5.16 -3.80 24.28
CA SER A 200 -4.44 -2.93 25.22
C SER A 200 -3.76 -1.72 24.56
N GLY A 201 -3.27 -1.88 23.33
CA GLY A 201 -2.47 -0.85 22.63
C GLY A 201 -1.23 -0.41 23.39
N ALA A 202 -0.80 -1.17 24.41
CA ALA A 202 0.31 -0.79 25.28
C ALA A 202 1.62 -0.98 24.53
N GLY A 203 2.38 0.10 24.38
CA GLY A 203 3.69 0.05 23.76
C GLY A 203 4.63 -0.90 24.49
N VAL A 204 5.40 -1.67 23.73
CA VAL A 204 6.37 -2.63 24.26
C VAL A 204 7.76 -1.99 24.24
N ALA A 205 8.37 -1.85 25.42
CA ALA A 205 9.69 -1.25 25.55
C ALA A 205 10.74 -2.04 24.76
N ILE A 206 11.63 -1.31 24.09
CA ILE A 206 12.76 -1.89 23.36
C ILE A 206 13.88 -2.15 24.39
N PRO A 207 14.20 -3.41 24.72
CA PRO A 207 15.10 -3.70 25.84
C PRO A 207 16.57 -3.43 25.50
N LYS A 208 16.94 -3.52 24.21
CA LYS A 208 18.31 -3.36 23.73
C LYS A 208 18.34 -3.18 22.21
N VAL A 209 19.18 -2.27 21.73
CA VAL A 209 19.60 -2.24 20.32
C VAL A 209 20.80 -3.17 20.14
N LYS A 210 20.71 -4.12 19.21
CA LYS A 210 21.78 -5.13 19.01
C LYS A 210 22.92 -4.61 18.15
N HIS A 211 22.61 -4.03 17.01
CA HIS A 211 23.59 -3.60 16.01
C HIS A 211 23.11 -2.32 15.31
N VAL A 212 24.06 -1.48 14.93
CA VAL A 212 23.89 -0.43 13.92
C VAL A 212 24.90 -0.73 12.83
N LEU A 213 24.39 -1.12 11.66
CA LEU A 213 25.18 -1.59 10.53
C LEU A 213 24.92 -0.64 9.35
N PRO A 214 25.97 -0.15 8.66
CA PRO A 214 25.77 0.62 7.44
C PRO A 214 25.28 -0.32 6.33
N LEU A 215 24.36 0.17 5.50
CA LEU A 215 23.98 -0.52 4.28
C LEU A 215 25.17 -0.50 3.30
N ALA A 216 25.60 -1.68 2.86
CA ALA A 216 26.57 -1.80 1.78
C ALA A 216 25.89 -1.47 0.45
N THR A 217 26.63 -0.84 -0.46
CA THR A 217 26.07 -0.36 -1.73
C THR A 217 27.00 -0.73 -2.89
N ASP A 218 27.31 -2.02 -2.95
CA ASP A 218 28.13 -2.68 -3.96
C ASP A 218 27.36 -2.98 -5.26
N GLU A 219 26.02 -2.86 -5.22
CA GLU A 219 25.15 -3.09 -6.37
C GLU A 219 24.23 -1.89 -6.65
N ASP A 220 23.88 -1.73 -7.92
CA ASP A 220 22.83 -0.85 -8.39
C ASP A 220 21.56 -1.67 -8.63
N LEU A 221 20.48 -1.30 -7.96
CA LEU A 221 19.17 -1.94 -8.09
C LEU A 221 18.33 -1.22 -9.15
N PHE A 222 17.87 -1.99 -10.13
CA PHE A 222 16.88 -1.57 -11.11
C PHE A 222 15.63 -2.42 -10.92
N SER A 223 14.47 -1.80 -10.86
CA SER A 223 13.24 -2.53 -10.56
C SER A 223 12.01 -1.89 -11.18
N PHE A 224 10.95 -2.70 -11.25
CA PHE A 224 9.61 -2.24 -11.58
C PHE A 224 8.57 -3.14 -10.92
N SER A 225 7.38 -2.60 -10.71
CA SER A 225 6.24 -3.36 -10.19
C SER A 225 5.03 -3.22 -11.10
N LEU A 226 4.27 -4.31 -11.25
CA LEU A 226 3.00 -4.34 -11.94
C LEU A 226 1.94 -4.96 -11.02
N PRO A 227 0.79 -4.30 -10.80
CA PRO A 227 -0.32 -4.90 -10.09
C PRO A 227 -0.92 -6.12 -10.82
N CYS A 228 -1.15 -7.20 -10.10
CA CYS A 228 -1.82 -8.42 -10.56
C CYS A 228 -3.05 -8.73 -9.69
N PRO A 229 -4.03 -7.81 -9.55
CA PRO A 229 -5.02 -7.85 -8.46
C PRO A 229 -5.86 -9.13 -8.40
N HIS A 230 -5.97 -9.86 -9.51
CA HIS A 230 -6.75 -11.11 -9.62
C HIS A 230 -6.01 -12.36 -9.13
N HIS A 231 -4.68 -12.31 -8.92
CA HIS A 231 -3.87 -13.51 -8.71
C HIS A 231 -4.27 -14.32 -7.46
N LEU A 232 -4.76 -13.62 -6.42
CA LEU A 232 -5.19 -14.20 -5.15
C LEU A 232 -6.71 -14.10 -4.94
N GLU A 233 -7.46 -13.84 -6.00
CA GLU A 233 -8.92 -13.68 -5.97
C GLU A 233 -9.62 -14.86 -6.65
N ASP A 234 -10.94 -14.97 -6.45
CA ASP A 234 -11.73 -16.09 -6.98
C ASP A 234 -11.85 -16.07 -8.51
N ASP A 235 -11.64 -14.91 -9.13
CA ASP A 235 -11.65 -14.73 -10.58
C ASP A 235 -10.30 -14.99 -11.25
N LYS A 236 -9.27 -15.44 -10.51
CA LYS A 236 -7.91 -15.73 -11.02
C LYS A 236 -7.90 -16.47 -12.38
N ALA A 237 -8.76 -17.48 -12.54
CA ALA A 237 -8.80 -18.31 -13.75
C ALA A 237 -9.23 -17.54 -15.02
N GLN A 238 -9.82 -16.35 -14.86
CA GLN A 238 -10.21 -15.47 -15.96
C GLN A 238 -9.03 -14.62 -16.49
N TRP A 239 -7.85 -14.70 -15.87
CA TRP A 239 -6.69 -13.87 -16.15
C TRP A 239 -5.42 -14.72 -16.30
N SER A 240 -4.53 -14.36 -17.24
CA SER A 240 -3.36 -15.18 -17.58
C SER A 240 -2.27 -15.24 -16.50
N GLY A 241 -2.15 -14.18 -15.70
CA GLY A 241 -1.00 -13.98 -14.82
C GLY A 241 0.34 -13.86 -15.56
N PHE A 242 0.37 -13.89 -16.90
CA PHE A 242 1.60 -13.80 -17.68
C PHE A 242 2.04 -12.33 -17.81
N VAL A 243 3.32 -12.09 -17.57
CA VAL A 243 3.96 -10.78 -17.75
C VAL A 243 5.21 -10.98 -18.60
N ALA A 244 5.25 -10.33 -19.76
CA ALA A 244 6.49 -10.12 -20.51
C ALA A 244 7.05 -8.73 -20.17
N PHE A 245 8.36 -8.57 -20.24
CA PHE A 245 9.04 -7.29 -20.08
C PHE A 245 10.26 -7.19 -20.99
N THR A 246 10.62 -5.96 -21.35
CA THR A 246 11.77 -5.67 -22.21
C THR A 246 12.45 -4.37 -21.79
N SER A 247 13.74 -4.28 -22.07
CA SER A 247 14.56 -3.06 -21.98
C SER A 247 15.83 -3.21 -22.82
N TRP A 248 16.71 -2.22 -22.76
CA TRP A 248 18.08 -2.33 -23.23
C TRP A 248 19.06 -2.13 -22.09
N ILE A 249 20.08 -2.97 -22.03
CA ILE A 249 21.19 -2.85 -21.09
C ILE A 249 22.36 -2.20 -21.83
N TYR A 250 22.80 -1.03 -21.37
CA TYR A 250 24.05 -0.47 -21.84
C TYR A 250 25.24 -1.11 -21.13
N SER A 251 26.30 -1.42 -21.88
CA SER A 251 27.59 -1.83 -21.33
C SER A 251 28.73 -1.05 -21.99
N PRO A 252 29.68 -0.47 -21.24
CA PRO A 252 30.81 0.28 -21.80
C PRO A 252 31.85 -0.60 -22.51
N GLY A 253 31.80 -1.91 -22.31
CA GLY A 253 32.71 -2.88 -22.90
C GLY A 253 32.11 -4.28 -22.92
N ASP A 254 32.80 -5.23 -23.53
CA ASP A 254 32.46 -6.64 -23.43
C ASP A 254 32.79 -7.10 -22.00
N GLN A 255 31.79 -7.59 -21.27
CA GLN A 255 31.98 -8.02 -19.89
C GLN A 255 30.98 -9.07 -19.46
N GLU A 256 31.46 -9.96 -18.60
CA GLU A 256 30.63 -10.89 -17.84
C GLU A 256 30.28 -10.27 -16.48
N VAL A 257 29.00 -10.33 -16.12
CA VAL A 257 28.52 -9.86 -14.81
C VAL A 257 27.62 -10.88 -14.15
N VAL A 258 27.68 -10.93 -12.83
CA VAL A 258 26.71 -11.68 -12.02
C VAL A 258 25.58 -10.74 -11.67
N ALA A 259 24.41 -10.93 -12.28
CA ALA A 259 23.21 -10.16 -12.00
C ALA A 259 22.37 -10.90 -10.96
N GLY A 260 21.96 -10.19 -9.90
CA GLY A 260 20.91 -10.65 -9.00
C GLY A 260 19.54 -10.45 -9.66
N THR A 261 18.77 -11.50 -9.84
CA THR A 261 17.45 -11.44 -10.45
C THR A 261 16.41 -12.13 -9.57
N PHE A 262 15.15 -11.82 -9.84
CA PHE A 262 14.04 -12.60 -9.32
C PHE A 262 13.72 -13.80 -10.23
N TRP A 263 12.76 -14.65 -9.83
CA TRP A 263 12.27 -15.76 -10.66
C TRP A 263 11.74 -15.27 -12.00
N GLY A 264 11.96 -16.08 -13.03
CA GLY A 264 11.53 -15.78 -14.39
C GLY A 264 12.54 -16.30 -15.40
N ASP A 265 12.16 -16.19 -16.66
CA ASP A 265 13.05 -16.46 -17.78
C ASP A 265 13.52 -15.16 -18.40
N SER A 266 14.77 -15.13 -18.86
CA SER A 266 15.37 -13.93 -19.45
C SER A 266 16.24 -14.29 -20.65
N TRP A 267 16.37 -13.32 -21.56
CA TRP A 267 17.14 -13.41 -22.78
C TRP A 267 17.94 -12.13 -22.96
N ILE A 268 19.17 -12.27 -23.42
CA ILE A 268 20.06 -11.18 -23.78
C ILE A 268 20.46 -11.37 -25.23
N ASN A 269 20.20 -10.36 -26.07
CA ASN A 269 20.50 -10.39 -27.50
C ASN A 269 19.89 -11.60 -28.26
N GLY A 270 18.71 -12.05 -27.81
CA GLY A 270 18.01 -13.19 -28.41
C GLY A 270 18.41 -14.56 -27.83
N GLU A 271 19.50 -14.63 -27.08
CA GLU A 271 19.98 -15.86 -26.44
C GLU A 271 19.40 -15.99 -25.04
N ARG A 272 18.92 -17.19 -24.69
CA ARG A 272 18.34 -17.45 -23.37
C ARG A 272 19.46 -17.43 -22.32
N VAL A 273 19.28 -16.64 -21.28
CA VAL A 273 20.19 -16.61 -20.14
C VAL A 273 20.10 -17.98 -19.43
N PRO A 274 21.22 -18.65 -19.14
CA PRO A 274 21.21 -19.90 -18.38
C PRO A 274 20.52 -19.72 -17.03
N ARG A 275 19.89 -20.78 -16.53
CA ARG A 275 19.28 -20.76 -15.20
C ARG A 275 20.38 -20.46 -14.17
N GLY A 276 20.20 -19.39 -13.41
CA GLY A 276 21.12 -19.00 -12.34
C GLY A 276 21.02 -19.90 -11.11
N VAL A 277 21.79 -19.56 -10.09
CA VAL A 277 21.85 -20.28 -8.80
C VAL A 277 21.14 -19.45 -7.73
N GLU A 278 20.30 -20.07 -6.92
CA GLU A 278 19.67 -19.40 -5.78
C GLU A 278 20.73 -18.98 -4.76
N SER A 279 20.64 -17.74 -4.29
CA SER A 279 21.52 -17.22 -3.25
C SER A 279 21.20 -17.88 -1.92
N VAL A 280 22.24 -18.37 -1.24
CA VAL A 280 22.11 -18.93 0.12
C VAL A 280 21.90 -17.82 1.15
N GLU A 281 22.51 -16.66 0.92
CA GLU A 281 22.53 -15.54 1.88
C GLU A 281 21.37 -14.57 1.67
N HIS A 282 20.80 -14.52 0.46
CA HIS A 282 19.76 -13.57 0.07
C HIS A 282 18.52 -14.34 -0.38
N PRO A 283 17.49 -14.48 0.47
CA PRO A 283 16.27 -15.16 0.11
C PRO A 283 15.69 -14.63 -1.19
N MET A 284 15.11 -15.53 -1.99
CA MET A 284 14.37 -15.16 -3.21
C MET A 284 15.26 -14.55 -4.32
N ARG A 285 16.59 -14.50 -4.17
CA ARG A 285 17.54 -14.03 -5.18
C ARG A 285 18.09 -15.18 -6.00
N ILE A 286 18.14 -15.01 -7.33
CA ILE A 286 18.89 -15.87 -8.24
C ILE A 286 20.07 -15.08 -8.79
N ASN A 287 21.27 -15.64 -8.70
CA ASN A 287 22.46 -15.07 -9.34
C ASN A 287 22.62 -15.67 -10.74
N GLN A 288 22.50 -14.83 -11.76
CA GLN A 288 22.64 -15.20 -13.18
C GLN A 288 23.93 -14.63 -13.77
N HIS A 289 24.61 -15.41 -14.59
CA HIS A 289 25.76 -14.93 -15.38
C HIS A 289 25.27 -14.30 -16.68
N TRP A 290 25.49 -13.00 -16.84
CA TRP A 290 25.11 -12.24 -18.03
C TRP A 290 26.36 -11.91 -18.85
N GLN A 291 26.30 -12.26 -20.14
CA GLN A 291 27.33 -11.93 -21.11
C GLN A 291 26.88 -10.69 -21.89
N LEU A 292 27.49 -9.54 -21.59
CA LEU A 292 27.14 -8.27 -22.21
C LEU A 292 28.19 -7.89 -23.26
N LYS A 293 27.71 -7.48 -24.44
CA LYS A 293 28.53 -6.88 -25.48
C LYS A 293 28.63 -5.37 -25.27
N THR A 294 29.70 -4.78 -25.77
CA THR A 294 29.88 -3.33 -25.83
C THR A 294 28.69 -2.66 -26.51
N GLY A 295 28.14 -1.62 -25.89
CA GLY A 295 26.97 -0.88 -26.38
C GLY A 295 25.65 -1.42 -25.82
N TRP A 296 24.62 -1.45 -26.67
CA TRP A 296 23.24 -1.76 -26.27
C TRP A 296 22.92 -3.24 -26.48
N ASN A 297 22.50 -3.90 -25.39
CA ASN A 297 22.09 -5.29 -25.38
C ASN A 297 20.57 -5.36 -25.20
N HIS A 298 19.86 -6.04 -26.09
CA HIS A 298 18.42 -6.22 -25.92
C HIS A 298 18.17 -7.18 -24.77
N PHE A 299 17.38 -6.75 -23.79
CA PHE A 299 16.97 -7.54 -22.65
C PHE A 299 15.48 -7.83 -22.74
N PHE A 300 15.12 -9.10 -22.74
CA PHE A 300 13.73 -9.54 -22.71
C PHE A 300 13.57 -10.54 -21.57
N GLY A 301 12.44 -10.51 -20.88
CA GLY A 301 12.11 -11.52 -19.89
C GLY A 301 10.62 -11.75 -19.74
N MET A 302 10.30 -12.83 -19.05
CA MET A 302 8.93 -13.17 -18.70
C MET A 302 8.85 -13.76 -17.30
N VAL A 303 7.69 -13.55 -16.66
CA VAL A 303 7.38 -14.07 -15.34
C VAL A 303 5.89 -14.35 -15.25
N GLY A 304 5.53 -15.42 -14.54
CA GLY A 304 4.17 -15.65 -14.10
C GLY A 304 3.92 -14.93 -12.79
N ALA A 305 2.77 -14.28 -12.64
CA ALA A 305 2.33 -13.71 -11.38
C ALA A 305 2.38 -14.79 -10.30
N TYR A 306 3.02 -14.45 -9.18
CA TYR A 306 3.19 -15.31 -8.01
C TYR A 306 2.48 -14.74 -6.77
N GLN A 307 2.10 -13.46 -6.85
CA GLN A 307 1.32 -12.71 -5.88
C GLN A 307 0.39 -11.76 -6.66
N ASP A 308 -0.39 -10.97 -5.92
CA ASP A 308 -1.26 -9.94 -6.49
C ASP A 308 -0.55 -8.65 -6.89
N VAL A 309 0.79 -8.68 -6.86
CA VAL A 309 1.73 -7.76 -7.51
C VAL A 309 2.90 -8.58 -8.04
N VAL A 310 3.40 -8.23 -9.21
CA VAL A 310 4.67 -8.72 -9.75
C VAL A 310 5.69 -7.62 -9.56
N GLU A 311 6.80 -7.95 -8.92
CA GLU A 311 7.90 -7.03 -8.63
C GLU A 311 9.17 -7.68 -9.17
N MET A 312 9.82 -6.99 -10.09
CA MET A 312 11.07 -7.45 -10.69
C MET A 312 12.19 -6.58 -10.17
N TYR A 313 13.25 -7.22 -9.68
CA TYR A 313 14.49 -6.58 -9.23
C TYR A 313 15.65 -7.16 -10.01
N PHE A 314 16.54 -6.28 -10.44
CA PHE A 314 17.78 -6.57 -11.14
C PHE A 314 18.91 -5.85 -10.41
N ALA A 315 19.71 -6.61 -9.65
CA ALA A 315 20.89 -6.11 -8.97
C ALA A 315 22.10 -6.29 -9.89
N LEU A 316 22.76 -5.19 -10.21
CA LEU A 316 23.95 -5.19 -11.07
C LEU A 316 25.17 -4.68 -10.31
N PRO A 317 26.37 -5.24 -10.50
CA PRO A 317 27.56 -4.78 -9.80
C PRO A 317 27.83 -3.30 -10.08
N ARG A 318 27.95 -2.50 -9.02
CA ARG A 318 28.22 -1.07 -9.11
C ARG A 318 29.59 -0.81 -9.71
N GLY A 319 29.74 0.32 -10.41
CA GLY A 319 31.01 0.77 -10.98
C GLY A 319 31.39 0.08 -12.30
N LYS A 320 30.55 -0.83 -12.81
CA LYS A 320 30.71 -1.45 -14.14
C LYS A 320 30.18 -0.60 -15.29
N GLY A 321 29.54 0.53 -14.99
CA GLY A 321 28.96 1.46 -15.98
C GLY A 321 27.73 0.90 -16.69
N ILE A 322 27.04 -0.06 -16.09
CA ILE A 322 25.89 -0.78 -16.67
C ILE A 322 24.59 -0.15 -16.15
N PHE A 323 23.61 0.02 -17.02
CA PHE A 323 22.27 0.48 -16.64
C PHE A 323 21.22 0.07 -17.68
N PHE A 324 19.96 0.12 -17.26
CA PHE A 324 18.80 -0.13 -18.12
C PHE A 324 18.25 1.16 -18.73
N ALA A 325 17.91 1.14 -20.03
CA ALA A 325 17.20 2.23 -20.71
C ALA A 325 16.34 1.68 -21.85
N ALA A 326 15.01 1.81 -21.73
CA ALA A 326 14.10 1.25 -22.73
C ALA A 326 14.20 1.92 -24.12
N ASP A 327 14.75 3.15 -24.17
CA ASP A 327 14.89 3.95 -25.40
C ASP A 327 16.36 4.20 -25.79
N LYS A 328 17.31 3.43 -25.24
CA LYS A 328 18.75 3.53 -25.55
C LYS A 328 19.37 4.92 -25.33
N CYS A 329 19.06 5.55 -24.21
CA CYS A 329 19.62 6.85 -23.82
C CYS A 329 20.35 6.80 -22.47
N GLY A 330 21.34 7.68 -22.26
CA GLY A 330 22.20 7.66 -21.07
C GLY A 330 21.58 8.24 -19.79
N LYS A 331 20.40 8.85 -19.87
CA LYS A 331 19.60 9.32 -18.72
C LYS A 331 18.15 8.88 -18.98
N PRO A 332 17.82 7.61 -18.73
CA PRO A 332 16.54 7.06 -19.11
C PRO A 332 15.41 7.74 -18.33
N ALA A 333 14.45 8.30 -19.05
CA ALA A 333 13.13 8.56 -18.49
C ALA A 333 12.37 7.24 -18.29
N VAL A 334 12.60 6.26 -19.16
CA VAL A 334 11.96 4.93 -19.13
C VAL A 334 13.03 3.86 -18.96
N SER A 335 12.96 3.10 -17.88
CA SER A 335 13.90 2.02 -17.56
C SER A 335 13.46 0.67 -18.13
N PHE A 336 12.15 0.39 -18.14
CA PHE A 336 11.58 -0.87 -18.63
C PHE A 336 10.28 -0.65 -19.40
N LYS A 337 9.88 -1.68 -20.14
CA LYS A 337 8.55 -1.82 -20.71
C LYS A 337 7.99 -3.18 -20.30
N HIS A 338 6.73 -3.28 -19.92
CA HIS A 338 6.08 -4.57 -19.60
C HIS A 338 4.73 -4.71 -20.31
N SER A 339 4.29 -5.96 -20.51
CA SER A 339 2.96 -6.25 -21.02
C SER A 339 1.91 -5.93 -19.95
N ARG A 340 0.67 -5.74 -20.37
CA ARG A 340 -0.49 -5.73 -19.46
C ARG A 340 -0.84 -7.15 -19.03
N ILE A 341 -1.57 -7.28 -17.92
CA ILE A 341 -2.28 -8.53 -17.61
C ILE A 341 -3.49 -8.63 -18.54
N LEU A 342 -3.53 -9.71 -19.30
CA LEU A 342 -4.62 -10.01 -20.22
C LEU A 342 -5.66 -10.92 -19.59
N SER A 343 -6.91 -10.78 -20.06
CA SER A 343 -7.91 -11.82 -19.89
C SER A 343 -7.35 -13.14 -20.44
N MET A 344 -7.82 -14.28 -19.90
CA MET A 344 -7.34 -15.58 -20.37
C MET A 344 -7.59 -15.73 -21.88
N ALA A 345 -8.74 -15.28 -22.37
CA ALA A 345 -9.08 -15.34 -23.80
C ALA A 345 -8.12 -14.54 -24.69
N ASP A 346 -7.78 -13.31 -24.29
CA ASP A 346 -6.86 -12.47 -25.07
C ASP A 346 -5.42 -12.99 -25.00
N TYR A 347 -5.00 -13.52 -23.84
CA TYR A 347 -3.70 -14.17 -23.71
C TYR A 347 -3.59 -15.38 -24.64
N GLU A 348 -4.60 -16.25 -24.67
CA GLU A 348 -4.61 -17.43 -25.54
C GLU A 348 -4.55 -17.05 -27.02
N ARG A 349 -5.24 -15.97 -27.40
CA ARG A 349 -5.29 -15.47 -28.77
C ARG A 349 -3.97 -14.85 -29.22
N HIS A 350 -3.33 -14.05 -28.37
CA HIS A 350 -2.26 -13.14 -28.80
C HIS A 350 -0.86 -13.52 -28.30
N LEU A 351 -0.73 -14.09 -27.10
CA LEU A 351 0.58 -14.25 -26.44
C LEU A 351 0.97 -15.71 -26.16
N LYS A 352 0.01 -16.60 -25.86
CA LYS A 352 0.28 -17.97 -25.38
C LYS A 352 1.21 -18.78 -26.28
N ASN A 353 1.07 -18.64 -27.60
CA ASN A 353 1.85 -19.38 -28.58
C ASN A 353 2.86 -18.50 -29.33
N LYS A 354 3.02 -17.24 -28.93
CA LYS A 354 3.95 -16.32 -29.57
C LYS A 354 5.39 -16.75 -29.25
N PRO A 355 6.27 -16.95 -30.25
CA PRO A 355 7.65 -17.36 -30.00
C PRO A 355 8.39 -16.36 -29.10
N MET A 356 9.23 -16.88 -28.20
CA MET A 356 10.04 -16.08 -27.28
C MET A 356 11.55 -16.28 -27.58
N PRO A 357 12.38 -15.24 -27.40
CA PRO A 357 12.03 -13.90 -26.93
C PRO A 357 11.30 -13.08 -28.01
N TYR A 358 10.54 -12.06 -27.59
CA TYR A 358 9.93 -11.13 -28.56
C TYR A 358 11.01 -10.30 -29.23
N ALA A 359 10.78 -9.94 -30.50
CA ALA A 359 11.72 -9.13 -31.27
C ALA A 359 11.80 -7.71 -30.68
N PRO A 360 12.95 -7.01 -30.78
CA PRO A 360 13.10 -5.68 -30.19
C PRO A 360 12.16 -4.61 -30.77
N ASP A 361 11.64 -4.83 -31.98
CA ASP A 361 10.69 -3.97 -32.69
C ASP A 361 9.23 -4.44 -32.55
N ASP A 362 8.97 -5.50 -31.79
CA ASP A 362 7.62 -5.96 -31.48
C ASP A 362 6.91 -4.97 -30.56
N ASP A 363 5.80 -4.40 -31.01
CA ASP A 363 5.08 -3.38 -30.26
C ASP A 363 3.99 -3.95 -29.34
N LEU A 364 3.71 -5.26 -29.42
CA LEU A 364 2.60 -5.93 -28.76
C LEU A 364 1.21 -5.31 -29.07
N ALA A 365 1.01 -4.67 -30.23
CA ALA A 365 -0.22 -3.95 -30.56
C ALA A 365 -1.50 -4.78 -30.34
N GLU A 366 -1.50 -6.05 -30.74
CA GLU A 366 -2.64 -6.96 -30.57
C GLU A 366 -2.93 -7.32 -29.11
N ALA A 367 -1.93 -7.19 -28.23
CA ALA A 367 -2.04 -7.36 -26.78
C ALA A 367 -2.19 -6.02 -26.04
N GLY A 368 -2.51 -4.94 -26.75
CA GLY A 368 -2.70 -3.60 -26.23
C GLY A 368 -1.40 -2.81 -26.00
N GLY A 369 -0.28 -3.29 -26.52
CA GLY A 369 0.99 -2.60 -26.50
C GLY A 369 1.76 -2.67 -25.17
N TRP A 370 3.02 -2.27 -25.24
CA TRP A 370 3.90 -2.11 -24.09
C TRP A 370 3.46 -0.96 -23.17
N ILE A 371 3.58 -1.18 -21.86
CA ILE A 371 3.44 -0.14 -20.84
C ILE A 371 4.84 0.28 -20.39
N ALA A 372 5.15 1.57 -20.50
CA ALA A 372 6.43 2.13 -20.09
C ALA A 372 6.50 2.25 -18.55
N VAL A 373 7.68 1.94 -17.99
CA VAL A 373 8.02 2.13 -16.58
C VAL A 373 8.98 3.32 -16.47
N ASP A 374 8.58 4.34 -15.71
CA ASP A 374 9.43 5.49 -15.45
C ASP A 374 10.61 5.07 -14.56
N ALA A 375 11.81 5.54 -14.88
CA ALA A 375 13.01 5.26 -14.10
C ALA A 375 12.93 5.84 -12.67
N SER A 376 12.06 6.82 -12.43
CA SER A 376 11.77 7.41 -11.12
C SER A 376 10.72 6.64 -10.31
N THR A 377 10.11 5.59 -10.87
CA THR A 377 9.13 4.74 -10.18
C THR A 377 9.63 3.30 -10.07
N PRO A 378 10.66 3.03 -9.23
CA PRO A 378 11.11 1.67 -8.97
C PRO A 378 9.99 0.84 -8.33
N ALA A 379 10.17 -0.48 -8.28
CA ALA A 379 9.32 -1.32 -7.43
C ALA A 379 9.42 -0.82 -5.98
N GLN A 380 8.28 -0.58 -5.32
CA GLN A 380 8.23 -0.02 -3.98
C GLN A 380 7.98 -1.12 -2.94
N SER A 381 8.91 -2.06 -2.78
CA SER A 381 8.74 -3.18 -1.84
C SER A 381 9.89 -3.23 -0.84
N PRO A 382 9.82 -2.46 0.26
CA PRO A 382 10.92 -2.36 1.22
C PRO A 382 11.34 -3.71 1.81
N SER A 383 10.38 -4.63 2.00
CA SER A 383 10.69 -5.98 2.48
C SER A 383 11.50 -6.82 1.49
N ARG A 384 11.27 -6.63 0.18
CA ARG A 384 12.07 -7.26 -0.88
C ARG A 384 13.45 -6.65 -0.95
N GLU A 385 13.52 -5.33 -0.96
CA GLU A 385 14.78 -4.58 -1.01
C GLU A 385 15.67 -4.99 0.18
N MET A 386 15.12 -4.94 1.39
CA MET A 386 15.83 -5.36 2.61
C MET A 386 16.26 -6.84 2.62
N SER A 387 15.61 -7.70 1.83
CA SER A 387 16.02 -9.12 1.73
C SER A 387 17.28 -9.32 0.89
N TRP A 388 17.65 -8.33 0.08
CA TRP A 388 18.85 -8.33 -0.76
C TRP A 388 19.93 -7.37 -0.23
N ASP A 389 19.61 -6.62 0.83
CA ASP A 389 20.57 -5.73 1.49
C ASP A 389 21.73 -6.52 2.08
N VAL A 390 22.93 -6.04 1.78
CA VAL A 390 24.17 -6.45 2.46
C VAL A 390 24.51 -5.37 3.47
N TYR A 391 24.92 -5.77 4.67
CA TYR A 391 25.29 -4.85 5.72
C TYR A 391 26.79 -4.95 6.00
N GLY A 392 27.43 -3.80 6.23
CA GLY A 392 28.82 -3.74 6.67
C GLY A 392 28.99 -4.12 8.15
N ASP A 393 30.20 -3.92 8.66
CA ASP A 393 30.50 -4.12 10.07
C ASP A 393 29.77 -3.11 10.96
N ALA A 394 29.55 -3.48 12.23
CA ALA A 394 28.97 -2.55 13.20
C ALA A 394 29.88 -1.33 13.40
N VAL A 395 29.34 -0.14 13.10
CA VAL A 395 30.10 1.12 13.14
C VAL A 395 29.83 1.94 14.39
N GLU A 396 28.70 1.73 15.06
CA GLU A 396 28.33 2.48 16.26
C GLU A 396 27.44 1.70 17.22
N GLN A 397 27.27 2.23 18.43
CA GLN A 397 26.33 1.75 19.42
C GLN A 397 25.22 2.78 19.63
N LEU A 398 23.97 2.33 19.48
CA LEU A 398 22.80 3.12 19.86
C LEU A 398 22.26 2.57 21.18
N SER A 399 22.16 3.42 22.21
CA SER A 399 21.51 3.04 23.47
C SER A 399 19.99 3.10 23.33
N VAL A 400 19.28 2.43 24.24
CA VAL A 400 17.81 2.54 24.34
C VAL A 400 17.40 3.99 24.62
N ASP A 401 18.16 4.73 25.43
CA ASP A 401 17.92 6.17 25.65
C ASP A 401 18.02 6.98 24.35
N GLY A 402 18.92 6.55 23.44
CA GLY A 402 19.04 7.12 22.09
C GLY A 402 17.79 6.97 21.23
N LEU A 403 16.88 6.05 21.58
CA LEU A 403 15.59 5.84 20.91
C LEU A 403 14.53 6.86 21.36
N ARG A 404 14.84 7.81 22.25
CA ARG A 404 13.94 8.94 22.63
C ARG A 404 12.52 8.52 23.04
N GLY A 405 12.41 7.36 23.69
CA GLY A 405 11.13 6.83 24.17
C GLY A 405 10.29 6.11 23.11
N HIS A 406 10.83 5.81 21.93
CA HIS A 406 10.19 4.92 20.97
C HIS A 406 9.99 3.51 21.56
N VAL A 407 8.83 2.93 21.29
CA VAL A 407 8.37 1.61 21.72
C VAL A 407 7.78 0.86 20.53
N PHE A 408 7.71 -0.46 20.61
CA PHE A 408 6.97 -1.28 19.63
C PHE A 408 5.46 -1.24 19.85
#